data_AF-A0A095WZ91-F1
#
_entry.id   AF-A0A095WZ91-F1
#
_cell.length_a   1.000
_cell.length_b   1.000
_cell.length_c   1.000
_cell.angle_alpha   90.00
_cell.angle_beta   90.00
_cell.angle_gamma   90.00
#
_symmetry.space_group_name_H-M   'P 1'
#
loop_
_entity.id
_entity.type
_entity.pdbx_description
1 polymer ?
#
loop_
_entity_poly.entity_id
_entity_poly.type
_entity_poly.pdbx_seq_one_letter_code
_entity_poly.pdbx_strand_id
1 'polypeptide(L)'
;MRRLSLCLLAAALPAFAADPFDDYEPVENALVVAAPAPARDAADPAVQRGRYLVNLLGCASCHTDGALLGAPEEARALAGSGVGIAISDPLRVRYPAVVYPPNLTPDPEAGIGEWPEEDIVRLLLEGMGRHGGRALPVMPWQSYARLTPEDATAIARYLKRLAPNPHQVPAPVAEGEPAPAPYVHVGLYQRR
;
A
#
# COMPACT_ATOMS: atom_id res chain seq x y z
N MET A 1 -4.08 -36.17 -67.50
CA MET A 1 -3.95 -34.75 -67.11
C MET A 1 -4.20 -34.64 -65.60
N ARG A 2 -3.13 -34.62 -64.78
CA ARG A 2 -3.22 -34.55 -63.32
C ARG A 2 -3.46 -33.10 -62.88
N ARG A 3 -4.59 -32.83 -62.23
CA ARG A 3 -4.85 -31.55 -61.56
C ARG A 3 -4.12 -31.58 -60.22
N LEU A 4 -3.04 -30.81 -60.08
CA LEU A 4 -2.43 -30.53 -58.79
C LEU A 4 -3.33 -29.54 -58.05
N SER A 5 -4.00 -30.00 -57.00
CA SER A 5 -4.64 -29.13 -56.02
C SER A 5 -3.55 -28.52 -55.15
N LEU A 6 -3.33 -27.21 -55.32
CA LEU A 6 -2.44 -26.42 -54.47
C LEU A 6 -3.19 -26.17 -53.15
N CYS A 7 -2.90 -26.96 -52.11
CA CYS A 7 -3.35 -26.66 -50.76
C CYS A 7 -2.62 -25.39 -50.29
N LEU A 8 -3.32 -24.26 -50.24
CA LEU A 8 -2.89 -23.10 -49.47
C LEU A 8 -2.83 -23.52 -47.99
N LEU A 9 -1.63 -23.73 -47.46
CA LEU A 9 -1.41 -23.66 -46.02
C LEU A 9 -1.66 -22.21 -45.59
N ALA A 10 -2.82 -21.96 -44.98
CA ALA A 10 -3.01 -20.76 -44.18
C ALA A 10 -2.02 -20.82 -43.02
N ALA A 11 -0.97 -20.00 -43.07
CA ALA A 11 -0.09 -19.80 -41.94
C ALA A 11 -0.92 -19.18 -40.81
N ALA A 12 -1.22 -19.97 -39.77
CA ALA A 12 -1.71 -19.43 -38.52
C ALA A 12 -0.64 -18.47 -37.99
N LEU A 13 -0.93 -17.17 -38.03
CA LEU A 13 -0.11 -16.16 -37.36
C LEU A 13 0.03 -16.57 -35.89
N PRO A 14 1.21 -16.39 -35.28
CA PRO A 14 1.37 -16.71 -33.86
C PRO A 14 0.35 -15.86 -33.10
N ALA A 15 -0.38 -16.49 -32.17
CA ALA A 15 -1.15 -15.76 -31.19
C ALA A 15 -0.21 -14.70 -30.58
N PHE A 16 -0.51 -13.42 -30.81
CA PHE A 16 0.08 -12.36 -30.02
C PHE A 16 -0.11 -12.79 -28.56
N ALA A 17 0.97 -12.94 -27.82
CA ALA A 17 0.89 -13.20 -26.39
C ALA A 17 -0.05 -12.14 -25.81
N ALA A 18 -1.14 -12.58 -25.17
CA ALA A 18 -2.12 -11.67 -24.58
C ALA A 18 -1.37 -10.65 -23.72
N ASP A 19 -1.71 -9.36 -23.86
CA ASP A 19 -1.14 -8.33 -23.01
C ASP A 19 -1.51 -8.70 -21.57
N PRO A 20 -0.54 -9.00 -20.70
CA PRO A 20 -0.82 -9.34 -19.31
C PRO A 20 -1.45 -8.17 -18.53
N PHE A 21 -1.55 -7.00 -19.15
CA PHE A 21 -2.19 -5.81 -18.63
C PHE A 21 -3.49 -5.42 -19.34
N ASP A 22 -4.11 -6.27 -20.17
CA ASP A 22 -5.35 -5.90 -20.89
C ASP A 22 -6.53 -5.54 -19.96
N ASP A 23 -6.56 -6.14 -18.77
CA ASP A 23 -7.51 -5.86 -17.70
C ASP A 23 -7.08 -4.70 -16.76
N TYR A 24 -6.01 -3.95 -17.08
CA TYR A 24 -5.47 -2.86 -16.24
C TYR A 24 -5.56 -1.50 -16.94
N GLU A 25 -6.02 -0.51 -16.19
CA GLU A 25 -5.99 0.89 -16.60
C GLU A 25 -4.80 1.61 -15.95
N PRO A 26 -4.08 2.48 -16.69
CA PRO A 26 -3.02 3.28 -16.10
C PRO A 26 -3.62 4.28 -15.09
N VAL A 27 -3.08 4.27 -13.88
CA VAL A 27 -3.44 5.22 -12.82
C VAL A 27 -2.21 5.98 -12.37
N GLU A 28 -2.39 7.28 -12.08
CA GLU A 28 -1.36 8.09 -11.44
C GLU A 28 -1.62 8.11 -9.94
N ASN A 29 -0.64 7.73 -9.12
CA ASN A 29 -0.81 7.74 -7.67
C ASN A 29 -0.69 9.16 -7.10
N ALA A 30 -1.40 9.44 -6.02
CA ALA A 30 -1.26 10.70 -5.29
C ALA A 30 0.05 10.69 -4.49
N LEU A 31 1.09 11.30 -5.07
CA LEU A 31 2.43 11.35 -4.47
C LEU A 31 2.47 12.19 -3.18
N VAL A 32 1.60 13.19 -3.07
CA VAL A 32 1.52 14.09 -1.92
C VAL A 32 0.10 14.10 -1.40
N VAL A 33 -0.11 13.46 -0.26
CA VAL A 33 -1.37 13.49 0.50
C VAL A 33 -1.07 14.09 1.85
N ALA A 34 -1.79 15.15 2.22
CA ALA A 34 -1.54 15.86 3.47
C ALA A 34 -2.00 15.03 4.67
N ALA A 35 -1.17 14.95 5.69
CA ALA A 35 -1.55 14.36 6.96
C ALA A 35 -2.54 15.29 7.69
N PRO A 36 -3.67 14.75 8.20
CA PRO A 36 -4.71 15.54 8.84
C PRO A 36 -4.19 16.25 10.10
N ALA A 37 -4.96 17.23 10.59
CA ALA A 37 -4.65 17.80 11.90
C ALA A 37 -4.91 16.75 13.01
N PRO A 38 -4.10 16.72 14.08
CA PRO A 38 -4.39 15.87 15.23
C PRO A 38 -5.69 16.35 15.90
N ALA A 39 -6.52 15.40 16.35
CA ALA A 39 -7.78 15.69 17.03
C ALA A 39 -7.57 16.10 18.50
N ARG A 40 -6.42 15.75 19.07
CA ARG A 40 -6.04 16.03 20.47
C ARG A 40 -4.59 16.48 20.53
N ASP A 41 -4.26 17.27 21.56
CA ASP A 41 -2.88 17.73 21.83
C ASP A 41 -2.20 18.43 20.64
N ALA A 42 -2.96 19.16 19.82
CA ALA A 42 -2.45 19.80 18.60
C ALA A 42 -1.34 20.85 18.84
N ALA A 43 -1.29 21.42 20.05
CA ALA A 43 -0.25 22.36 20.46
C ALA A 43 1.02 21.68 21.00
N ASP A 44 1.00 20.36 21.22
CA ASP A 44 2.17 19.62 21.70
C ASP A 44 3.26 19.59 20.60
N PRO A 45 4.48 20.10 20.89
CA PRO A 45 5.58 20.08 19.92
C PRO A 45 5.94 18.69 19.40
N ALA A 46 5.82 17.63 20.22
CA ALA A 46 6.08 16.26 19.79
C ALA A 46 5.01 15.77 18.80
N VAL A 47 3.75 16.13 19.01
CA VAL A 47 2.65 15.79 18.07
C VAL A 47 2.84 16.55 16.74
N GLN A 48 3.24 17.82 16.79
CA GLN A 48 3.55 18.60 15.59
C GLN A 48 4.74 18.03 14.82
N ARG A 49 5.81 17.63 15.54
CA ARG A 49 6.96 16.94 14.95
C ARG A 49 6.56 15.64 14.28
N GLY A 50 5.72 14.85 14.93
CA GLY A 50 5.17 13.61 14.37
C GLY A 50 4.37 13.86 13.09
N ARG A 51 3.47 14.85 13.08
CA ARG A 51 2.71 15.24 11.88
C ARG A 51 3.63 15.65 10.73
N TYR A 52 4.66 16.43 11.04
CA TYR A 52 5.65 16.85 10.04
C TYR A 52 6.36 15.64 9.43
N LEU A 53 6.80 14.69 10.26
CA LEU A 53 7.47 13.48 9.81
C LEU A 53 6.55 12.56 8.99
N VAL A 54 5.29 12.39 9.41
CA VAL A 54 4.31 11.60 8.66
C VAL A 54 4.06 12.18 7.27
N ASN A 55 4.01 13.51 7.14
CA ASN A 55 3.96 14.18 5.83
C ASN A 55 5.23 13.92 5.02
N LEU A 56 6.40 14.14 5.63
CA LEU A 56 7.69 14.02 4.94
C LEU A 56 7.96 12.60 4.44
N LEU A 57 7.59 11.59 5.23
CA LEU A 57 7.75 10.18 4.90
C LEU A 57 6.62 9.63 4.00
N GLY A 58 5.62 10.48 3.69
CA GLY A 58 4.55 10.16 2.76
C GLY A 58 3.60 9.06 3.23
N CYS A 59 3.38 8.86 4.53
CA CYS A 59 2.55 7.73 4.98
C CYS A 59 1.13 7.76 4.38
N ALA A 60 0.59 8.97 4.17
CA ALA A 60 -0.75 9.16 3.63
C ALA A 60 -0.89 8.79 2.14
N SER A 61 0.19 8.62 1.38
CA SER A 61 0.11 8.22 -0.04
C SER A 61 -0.29 6.75 -0.23
N CYS A 62 -0.08 5.91 0.78
CA CYS A 62 -0.55 4.52 0.80
C CYS A 62 -1.68 4.32 1.82
N HIS A 63 -1.62 4.98 2.98
CA HIS A 63 -2.58 4.75 4.07
C HIS A 63 -3.81 5.66 4.00
N THR A 64 -4.11 6.24 2.84
CA THR A 64 -5.37 6.97 2.59
C THR A 64 -6.08 6.30 1.44
N ASP A 65 -7.36 6.01 1.61
CA ASP A 65 -8.14 5.35 0.57
C ASP A 65 -8.20 6.22 -0.69
N GLY A 66 -8.22 5.56 -1.85
CA GLY A 66 -8.17 6.24 -3.16
C GLY A 66 -6.83 6.90 -3.52
N ALA A 67 -5.88 7.05 -2.59
CA ALA A 67 -4.58 7.68 -2.87
C ALA A 67 -3.74 6.89 -3.88
N LEU A 68 -3.80 5.55 -3.82
CA LEU A 68 -3.13 4.66 -4.79
C LEU A 68 -3.70 4.80 -6.21
N LEU A 69 -4.89 5.37 -6.36
CA LEU A 69 -5.57 5.64 -7.63
C LEU A 69 -5.55 7.12 -8.02
N GLY A 70 -4.83 7.96 -7.29
CA GLY A 70 -4.73 9.41 -7.57
C GLY A 70 -5.91 10.24 -7.08
N ALA A 71 -6.87 9.63 -6.39
CA ALA A 71 -8.08 10.29 -5.89
C ALA A 71 -8.18 10.09 -4.36
N PRO A 72 -7.28 10.70 -3.56
CA PRO A 72 -7.26 10.51 -2.12
C PRO A 72 -8.56 10.98 -1.47
N GLU A 73 -9.15 10.13 -0.65
CA GLU A 73 -10.32 10.45 0.15
C GLU A 73 -9.91 11.08 1.47
N GLU A 74 -10.03 12.40 1.59
CA GLU A 74 -9.67 13.15 2.80
C GLU A 74 -10.40 12.64 4.07
N ALA A 75 -11.63 12.16 3.92
CA ALA A 75 -12.40 11.56 5.01
C ALA A 75 -11.79 10.25 5.55
N ARG A 76 -10.89 9.62 4.78
CA ARG A 76 -10.16 8.39 5.11
C ARG A 76 -8.65 8.64 5.19
N ALA A 77 -8.22 9.89 5.40
CA ALA A 77 -6.81 10.21 5.55
C ALA A 77 -6.16 9.40 6.70
N LEU A 78 -5.10 8.66 6.38
CA LEU A 78 -4.41 7.73 7.29
C LEU A 78 -5.28 6.56 7.81
N ALA A 79 -6.48 6.36 7.28
CA ALA A 79 -7.41 5.29 7.68
C ALA A 79 -7.24 3.99 6.86
N GLY A 80 -6.09 3.82 6.20
CA GLY A 80 -5.81 2.67 5.35
C GLY A 80 -6.41 2.82 3.95
N SER A 81 -6.24 1.79 3.12
CA SER A 81 -6.72 1.79 1.73
C SER A 81 -7.48 0.49 1.42
N GLY A 82 -8.66 0.64 0.83
CA GLY A 82 -9.43 -0.48 0.27
C GLY A 82 -8.84 -0.99 -1.04
N VAL A 83 -7.93 -0.23 -1.65
CA VAL A 83 -7.11 -0.64 -2.80
C VAL A 83 -5.83 -1.28 -2.30
N GLY A 84 -5.55 -2.49 -2.79
CA GLY A 84 -4.36 -3.25 -2.43
C GLY A 84 -3.13 -2.93 -3.28
N ILE A 85 -2.00 -3.48 -2.87
CA ILE A 85 -0.74 -3.46 -3.62
C ILE A 85 -0.34 -4.91 -3.89
N ALA A 86 -0.20 -5.25 -5.16
CA ALA A 86 0.32 -6.54 -5.57
C ALA A 86 1.83 -6.61 -5.29
N ILE A 87 2.29 -7.71 -4.70
CA ILE A 87 3.69 -7.91 -4.28
C ILE A 87 4.46 -8.95 -5.12
N SER A 88 3.84 -9.46 -6.19
CA SER A 88 4.45 -10.42 -7.12
C SER A 88 4.33 -9.94 -8.56
N ASP A 89 5.22 -10.43 -9.42
CA ASP A 89 5.34 -10.02 -10.81
C ASP A 89 4.08 -10.37 -11.64
N PRO A 90 3.34 -9.37 -12.16
CA PRO A 90 2.13 -9.61 -12.95
C PRO A 90 2.41 -10.40 -14.24
N LEU A 91 3.63 -10.36 -14.76
CA LEU A 91 4.00 -11.08 -15.98
C LEU A 91 4.18 -12.58 -15.75
N ARG A 92 4.28 -13.00 -14.49
CA ARG A 92 4.54 -14.39 -14.10
C ARG A 92 3.38 -15.03 -13.35
N VAL A 93 2.58 -14.22 -12.66
CA VAL A 93 1.56 -14.71 -11.74
C VAL A 93 0.22 -14.05 -12.08
N ARG A 94 -0.75 -14.86 -12.49
CA ARG A 94 -2.10 -14.38 -12.84
C ARG A 94 -2.85 -13.78 -11.64
N TYR A 95 -2.67 -14.38 -10.46
CA TYR A 95 -3.26 -13.91 -9.20
C TYR A 95 -2.14 -13.60 -8.21
N PRO A 96 -1.68 -12.34 -8.15
CA PRO A 96 -0.58 -11.98 -7.28
C PRO A 96 -0.97 -12.09 -5.81
N ALA A 97 0.01 -12.22 -4.93
CA ALA A 97 -0.25 -11.90 -3.53
C ALA A 97 -0.54 -10.39 -3.42
N VAL A 98 -1.54 -10.02 -2.61
CA VAL A 98 -2.02 -8.64 -2.47
C VAL A 98 -2.07 -8.26 -1.01
N VAL A 99 -1.59 -7.06 -0.69
CA VAL A 99 -1.64 -6.50 0.66
C VAL A 99 -2.28 -5.13 0.67
N TYR A 100 -3.07 -4.86 1.71
CA TYR A 100 -3.80 -3.61 1.85
C TYR A 100 -3.13 -2.74 2.92
N PRO A 101 -2.84 -1.46 2.63
CA PRO A 101 -2.33 -0.54 3.64
C PRO A 101 -3.27 -0.46 4.85
N PRO A 102 -2.83 -0.82 6.07
CA PRO A 102 -3.69 -0.86 7.25
C PRO A 102 -4.10 0.55 7.71
N ASN A 103 -5.16 0.62 8.50
CA ASN A 103 -5.62 1.84 9.14
C ASN A 103 -4.67 2.26 10.28
N LEU A 104 -4.14 3.48 10.20
CA LEU A 104 -3.17 4.04 11.16
C LEU A 104 -3.83 4.94 12.22
N THR A 105 -5.14 5.12 12.18
CA THR A 105 -5.87 5.91 13.18
C THR A 105 -5.99 5.13 14.49
N PRO A 106 -6.23 5.78 15.64
CA PRO A 106 -6.35 5.11 16.93
C PRO A 106 -7.72 4.43 17.12
N ASP A 107 -8.37 4.03 16.03
CA ASP A 107 -9.57 3.20 16.10
C ASP A 107 -9.24 1.84 16.73
N PRO A 108 -10.03 1.38 17.73
CA PRO A 108 -9.71 0.16 18.48
C PRO A 108 -9.96 -1.13 17.70
N GLU A 109 -10.82 -1.11 16.68
CA GLU A 109 -11.21 -2.32 15.94
C GLU A 109 -10.55 -2.39 14.57
N ALA A 110 -10.56 -1.27 13.83
CA ALA A 110 -10.05 -1.21 12.48
C ALA A 110 -8.58 -0.76 12.42
N GLY A 111 -8.13 0.00 13.42
CA GLY A 111 -6.85 0.70 13.42
C GLY A 111 -5.86 0.25 14.49
N ILE A 112 -4.99 1.18 14.89
CA ILE A 112 -3.92 0.96 15.87
C ILE A 112 -4.33 1.35 17.29
N GLY A 113 -5.64 1.45 17.59
CA GLY A 113 -6.15 1.88 18.90
C GLY A 113 -5.60 1.06 20.07
N GLU A 114 -5.50 -0.26 19.89
CA GLU A 114 -4.99 -1.20 20.88
C GLU A 114 -3.46 -1.42 20.82
N TRP A 115 -2.76 -0.73 19.92
CA TRP A 115 -1.30 -0.78 19.84
C TRP A 115 -0.70 0.21 20.83
N PRO A 116 0.20 -0.24 21.72
CA PRO A 116 1.11 0.64 22.46
C PRO A 116 1.96 1.49 21.49
N GLU A 117 2.35 2.70 21.92
CA GLU A 117 3.22 3.55 21.10
C GLU A 117 4.56 2.86 20.81
N GLU A 118 5.05 2.06 21.75
CA GLU A 118 6.31 1.32 21.64
C GLU A 118 6.27 0.27 20.54
N ASP A 119 5.11 -0.35 20.29
CA ASP A 119 4.95 -1.31 19.20
C ASP A 119 4.97 -0.61 17.84
N ILE A 120 4.47 0.62 17.75
CA ILE A 120 4.56 1.45 16.54
C ILE A 120 6.01 1.86 16.31
N VAL A 121 6.72 2.28 17.36
CA VAL A 121 8.15 2.61 17.30
C VAL A 121 8.97 1.40 16.83
N ARG A 122 8.70 0.22 17.40
CA ARG A 122 9.36 -1.04 17.00
C ARG A 122 9.07 -1.41 15.55
N LEU A 123 7.84 -1.19 15.08
CA LEU A 123 7.50 -1.39 13.67
C LEU A 123 8.32 -0.46 12.76
N LEU A 124 8.43 0.82 13.10
CA LEU A 124 9.17 1.81 12.31
C LEU A 124 10.67 1.55 12.29
N LEU A 125 11.26 1.17 13.43
CA LEU A 125 12.71 1.01 13.56
C LEU A 125 13.20 -0.38 13.16
N GLU A 126 12.41 -1.42 13.41
CA GLU A 126 12.84 -2.82 13.30
C GLU A 126 12.00 -3.63 12.31
N GLY A 127 10.93 -3.04 11.77
CA GLY A 127 9.99 -3.73 10.89
C GLY A 127 9.23 -4.84 11.60
N MET A 128 9.05 -4.77 12.93
CA MET A 128 8.35 -5.80 13.71
C MET A 128 7.03 -5.29 14.27
N GLY A 129 5.92 -5.90 13.84
CA GLY A 129 4.59 -5.59 14.33
C GLY A 129 4.31 -6.07 15.76
N ARG A 130 3.12 -5.76 16.27
CA ARG A 130 2.67 -6.09 17.64
C ARG A 130 2.78 -7.57 18.02
N HIS A 131 2.53 -8.47 17.06
CA HIS A 131 2.55 -9.92 17.29
C HIS A 131 3.81 -10.61 16.74
N GLY A 132 4.91 -9.87 16.56
CA GLY A 132 6.19 -10.41 16.09
C GLY A 132 6.26 -10.68 14.58
N GLY A 133 5.18 -10.40 13.84
CA GLY A 133 5.19 -10.43 12.37
C GLY A 133 6.11 -9.35 11.78
N ARG A 134 6.77 -9.66 10.66
CA ARG A 134 7.65 -8.70 9.98
C ARG A 134 6.87 -7.88 8.95
N ALA A 135 7.14 -6.58 8.91
CA ALA A 135 6.63 -5.70 7.87
C ALA A 135 7.20 -6.12 6.50
N LEU A 136 6.32 -6.20 5.52
CA LEU A 136 6.73 -6.44 4.14
C LEU A 136 7.47 -5.19 3.60
N PRO A 137 8.48 -5.37 2.73
CA PRO A 137 9.24 -4.24 2.17
C PRO A 137 8.41 -3.20 1.40
N VAL A 138 7.17 -3.52 1.02
CA VAL A 138 6.22 -2.56 0.44
C VAL A 138 5.95 -1.38 1.37
N MET A 139 5.98 -1.61 2.69
CA MET A 139 6.12 -0.54 3.67
C MET A 139 7.62 -0.33 3.90
N PRO A 140 8.19 0.84 3.58
CA PRO A 140 9.63 1.01 3.47
C PRO A 140 10.31 1.20 4.85
N TRP A 141 10.02 0.30 5.79
CA TRP A 141 10.54 0.32 7.17
C TRP A 141 12.06 0.34 7.23
N GLN A 142 12.77 -0.26 6.26
CA GLN A 142 14.24 -0.23 6.23
C GLN A 142 14.77 1.21 6.05
N SER A 143 14.01 2.06 5.37
CA SER A 143 14.32 3.49 5.24
C SER A 143 14.03 4.23 6.54
N TYR A 144 12.99 3.82 7.28
CA TYR A 144 12.59 4.39 8.57
C TYR A 144 13.49 3.93 9.73
N ALA A 145 14.20 2.81 9.58
CA ALA A 145 15.12 2.27 10.59
C ALA A 145 16.25 3.21 11.01
N ARG A 146 16.46 4.30 10.27
CA ARG A 146 17.45 5.35 10.57
C ARG A 146 16.88 6.54 11.34
N LEU A 147 15.57 6.56 11.61
CA LEU A 147 14.95 7.57 12.47
C LEU A 147 15.60 7.50 13.85
N THR A 148 15.71 8.66 14.51
CA THR A 148 16.04 8.68 15.93
C THR A 148 14.87 8.06 16.71
N PRO A 149 15.11 7.47 17.90
CA PRO A 149 14.03 6.99 18.75
C PRO A 149 13.01 8.09 19.09
N GLU A 150 13.47 9.33 19.22
CA GLU A 150 12.61 10.49 19.46
C GLU A 150 11.69 10.78 18.27
N ASP A 151 12.21 10.77 17.04
CA ASP A 151 11.41 10.99 15.83
C ASP A 151 10.39 9.86 15.60
N ALA A 152 10.80 8.60 15.82
CA ALA A 152 9.88 7.46 15.74
C ALA A 152 8.77 7.56 16.80
N THR A 153 9.11 7.98 18.02
CA THR A 153 8.14 8.22 19.10
C THR A 153 7.19 9.37 18.75
N ALA A 154 7.69 10.45 18.16
CA ALA A 154 6.88 11.58 17.72
C ALA A 154 5.85 11.14 16.67
N ILE A 155 6.24 10.30 15.70
CA ILE A 155 5.31 9.70 14.72
C ILE A 155 4.23 8.88 15.43
N ALA A 156 4.64 7.96 16.32
CA ALA A 156 3.70 7.11 17.06
C ALA A 156 2.68 7.95 17.85
N ARG A 157 3.15 8.94 18.61
CA ARG A 157 2.28 9.87 19.35
C ARG A 157 1.29 10.58 18.46
N TYR A 158 1.77 11.15 17.35
CA TYR A 158 0.90 11.85 16.41
C TYR A 158 -0.21 10.93 15.88
N LEU A 159 0.12 9.71 15.44
CA LEU A 159 -0.88 8.75 14.97
C LEU A 159 -1.92 8.42 16.06
N LYS A 160 -1.48 8.25 17.31
CA LYS A 160 -2.39 8.04 18.46
C LYS A 160 -3.26 9.25 18.81
N ARG A 161 -2.99 10.43 18.26
CA ARG A 161 -3.76 11.67 18.46
C ARG A 161 -4.67 12.05 17.30
N LEU A 162 -4.73 11.23 16.25
CA LEU A 162 -5.74 11.38 15.19
C LEU A 162 -7.16 11.12 15.72
N ALA A 163 -8.16 11.60 14.98
CA ALA A 163 -9.52 11.13 15.18
C ALA A 163 -9.60 9.64 14.81
N PRO A 164 -10.24 8.78 15.63
CA PRO A 164 -10.52 7.40 15.24
C PRO A 164 -11.34 7.36 13.96
N ASN A 165 -11.02 6.42 13.07
CA ASN A 165 -11.79 6.15 11.86
C ASN A 165 -12.05 4.63 11.75
N PRO A 166 -13.30 4.17 11.73
CA PRO A 166 -13.63 2.74 11.73
C PRO A 166 -13.51 2.08 10.35
N HIS A 167 -12.72 2.66 9.44
CA HIS A 167 -12.50 2.11 8.09
C HIS A 167 -11.75 0.78 8.15
N GLN A 168 -12.47 -0.30 7.86
CA GLN A 168 -11.94 -1.65 7.73
C GLN A 168 -11.36 -1.86 6.34
N VAL A 169 -10.11 -2.31 6.27
CA VAL A 169 -9.47 -2.68 5.01
C VAL A 169 -9.54 -4.20 4.78
N PRO A 170 -9.55 -4.68 3.53
CA PRO A 170 -9.53 -6.11 3.26
C PRO A 170 -8.30 -6.82 3.84
N ALA A 171 -8.46 -8.12 4.12
CA ALA A 171 -7.34 -8.95 4.56
C ALA A 171 -6.34 -9.18 3.42
N PRO A 172 -5.04 -9.40 3.73
CA PRO A 172 -4.06 -9.84 2.74
C PRO A 172 -4.50 -11.12 2.03
N VAL A 173 -4.20 -11.20 0.73
CA VAL A 173 -4.54 -12.33 -0.14
C VAL A 173 -3.26 -13.04 -0.55
N ALA A 174 -3.26 -14.37 -0.44
CA ALA A 174 -2.12 -15.19 -0.82
C ALA A 174 -1.98 -15.27 -2.35
N GLU A 175 -0.77 -15.59 -2.82
CA GLU A 175 -0.55 -15.84 -4.24
C GLU A 175 -1.40 -17.01 -4.73
N GLY A 176 -2.00 -16.87 -5.92
CA GLY A 176 -2.86 -17.89 -6.53
C GLY A 176 -4.34 -17.75 -6.21
N GLU A 177 -4.71 -16.89 -5.26
CA GLU A 177 -6.11 -16.60 -4.92
C GLU A 177 -6.57 -15.27 -5.55
N PRO A 178 -7.77 -15.19 -6.12
CA PRO A 178 -8.30 -13.94 -6.65
C PRO A 178 -8.56 -12.95 -5.51
N ALA A 179 -8.04 -11.73 -5.63
CA ALA A 179 -8.28 -10.68 -4.65
C ALA A 179 -9.75 -10.21 -4.72
N PRO A 180 -10.44 -10.03 -3.58
CA PRO A 180 -11.84 -9.61 -3.54
C PRO A 180 -12.04 -8.11 -3.75
N ALA A 181 -10.96 -7.32 -3.76
CA ALA A 181 -10.98 -5.87 -3.92
C ALA A 181 -9.92 -5.42 -4.94
N PRO A 182 -10.04 -4.20 -5.49
CA PRO A 182 -9.08 -3.65 -6.45
C PRO A 182 -7.67 -3.57 -5.89
N TYR A 183 -6.66 -3.66 -6.74
CA TYR A 183 -5.25 -3.47 -6.37
C TYR A 183 -4.44 -2.86 -7.52
N VAL A 184 -3.30 -2.28 -7.17
CA VAL A 184 -2.32 -1.73 -8.12
C VAL A 184 -1.03 -2.55 -8.12
N HIS A 185 -0.29 -2.50 -9.22
CA HIS A 185 1.11 -2.96 -9.28
C HIS A 185 2.04 -1.78 -9.09
N VAL A 186 2.94 -1.85 -8.11
CA VAL A 186 3.93 -0.80 -7.86
C VAL A 186 5.32 -1.39 -8.13
N GLY A 187 6.04 -0.87 -9.12
CA GLY A 187 7.35 -1.41 -9.47
C GLY A 187 8.19 -0.49 -10.36
N LEU A 188 9.50 -0.48 -10.10
CA LEU A 188 10.52 0.08 -10.99
C LEU A 188 11.19 -1.09 -11.70
N TYR A 189 10.78 -1.39 -12.93
CA TYR A 189 11.33 -2.49 -13.71
C TYR A 189 12.51 -2.00 -14.56
N GLN A 190 13.74 -2.36 -14.18
CA GLN A 190 14.90 -2.21 -15.05
C GLN A 190 15.28 -3.56 -15.64
N ARG A 191 15.04 -3.74 -16.93
CA ARG A 191 15.61 -4.85 -17.69
C ARG A 191 17.07 -4.55 -18.03
N ARG A 192 17.96 -5.54 -17.91
CA ARG A 192 19.32 -5.47 -18.49
C ARG A 192 19.29 -5.85 -19.97
#